data_AF-A0A4Y9TFF7-F1
#
_entry.id   AF-A0A4Y9TFF7-F1
#
_cell.length_a   1.000
_cell.length_b   1.000
_cell.length_c   1.000
_cell.angle_alpha   90.00
_cell.angle_beta   90.00
_cell.angle_gamma   90.00
#
_symmetry.space_group_name_H-M   'P 1'
#
loop_
_entity.id
_entity.type
_entity.pdbx_description
1 polymer ?
#
loop_
_entity_poly.entity_id
_entity_poly.type
_entity_poly.pdbx_seq_one_letter_code
_entity_poly.pdbx_strand_id
1 'polypeptide(L)' 'MSPHILIDEALEALVHPSSEPGAQAVVARMITNMLTGDAITVEEFNHYCQRLLKITRQRKEAA' A
#
# COMPACT_ATOMS: atom_id res chain seq x y z
N MET A 1 15.39 3.90 7.28
CA MET A 1 14.50 4.44 6.23
C MET A 1 13.18 4.82 6.90
N SER A 2 12.57 5.94 6.53
CA SER A 2 11.29 6.35 7.13
C SER A 2 10.17 5.37 6.73
N PRO A 3 9.28 4.97 7.65
CA PRO A 3 8.14 4.09 7.33
C PRO A 3 7.27 4.66 6.22
N HIS A 4 7.10 5.99 6.17
CA HIS A 4 6.34 6.67 5.10
C HIS A 4 6.96 6.45 3.72
N ILE A 5 8.29 6.57 3.60
CA ILE A 5 9.01 6.37 2.34
C ILE A 5 8.82 4.92 1.84
N LEU A 6 8.96 3.94 2.75
CA LEU A 6 8.78 2.53 2.40
C LEU A 6 7.35 2.24 1.91
N ILE A 7 6.34 2.83 2.56
CA ILE A 7 4.95 2.67 2.15
C ILE A 7 4.70 3.34 0.79
N ASP A 8 5.24 4.54 0.56
CA ASP A 8 5.11 5.24 -0.71
C ASP A 8 5.76 4.48 -1.87
N GLU A 9 6.97 3.97 -1.68
CA GLU A 9 7.67 3.15 -2.69
C GLU A 9 6.89 1.87 -3.03
N ALA A 10 6.33 1.20 -2.01
CA ALA A 10 5.53 -0.01 -2.21
C ALA A 10 4.21 0.28 -2.94
N LEU A 11 3.56 1.40 -2.64
CA LEU A 11 2.35 1.84 -3.34
C LEU A 11 2.67 2.23 -4.79
N GLU A 12 3.77 2.94 -5.03
CA GLU A 12 4.19 3.32 -6.38
C GLU A 12 4.52 2.09 -7.23
N ALA A 13 5.24 1.12 -6.67
CA ALA A 13 5.53 -0.14 -7.33
C ALA A 13 4.23 -0.85 -7.78
N LEU A 14 3.19 -0.84 -6.94
CA LEU A 14 1.89 -1.44 -7.28
C LEU A 14 1.18 -0.79 -8.45
N VAL A 15 1.43 0.47 -8.76
CA VAL A 15 0.83 1.15 -9.92
C VAL A 15 1.35 0.56 -11.23
N HIS A 16 2.56 0.00 -11.22
CA HIS A 16 3.18 -0.54 -12.42
C HIS A 16 2.37 -1.73 -12.98
N PRO A 17 2.03 -1.75 -14.28
CA PRO A 17 1.19 -2.80 -14.88
C PRO A 17 1.81 -4.19 -14.77
N SER A 18 3.14 -4.27 -14.73
CA SER A 18 3.89 -5.54 -14.54
C SER A 18 3.89 -6.06 -13.10
N SER A 19 3.28 -5.37 -12.15
CA SER A 19 3.22 -5.83 -10.76
C SER A 19 2.48 -7.16 -10.65
N GLU A 20 3.01 -8.09 -9.86
CA GLU A 20 2.45 -9.43 -9.74
C GLU A 20 1.02 -9.44 -9.18
N PRO A 21 0.17 -10.36 -9.64
CA PRO A 21 -1.13 -10.62 -9.02
C PRO A 21 -0.97 -10.92 -7.52
N GLY A 22 -1.71 -10.22 -6.68
CA GLY A 22 -1.64 -10.41 -5.22
C GLY A 22 -0.60 -9.54 -4.50
N ALA A 23 0.23 -8.78 -5.22
CA ALA A 23 1.14 -7.81 -4.62
C ALA A 23 0.42 -6.81 -3.69
N GLN A 24 -0.85 -6.47 -3.97
CA GLN A 24 -1.64 -5.62 -3.07
C GLN A 24 -1.80 -6.19 -1.66
N ALA A 25 -1.84 -7.52 -1.49
CA ALA A 25 -1.95 -8.16 -0.19
C ALA A 25 -0.65 -8.03 0.62
N VAL A 26 0.50 -8.04 -0.06
CA VAL A 26 1.81 -7.81 0.56
C VAL A 26 1.90 -6.39 1.11
N VAL A 27 1.49 -5.40 0.31
CA VAL A 27 1.50 -3.99 0.75
C VAL A 27 0.48 -3.73 1.87
N ALA A 28 -0.71 -4.33 1.81
CA ALA A 28 -1.69 -4.25 2.90
C ALA A 28 -1.12 -4.80 4.23
N ARG A 29 -0.44 -5.95 4.17
CA ARG A 29 0.21 -6.55 5.35
C ARG A 29 1.33 -5.68 5.87
N MET A 30 2.13 -5.07 4.98
CA MET A 30 3.19 -4.14 5.36
C MET A 30 2.64 -2.93 6.11
N ILE A 31 1.60 -2.26 5.57
CA ILE A 31 0.95 -1.11 6.22
C ILE A 31 0.37 -1.51 7.59
N THR A 32 -0.23 -2.69 7.68
CA THR A 32 -0.76 -3.21 8.95
C THR A 32 0.35 -3.44 9.98
N ASN A 33 1.47 -4.03 9.57
CA ASN A 33 2.61 -4.25 10.46
C ASN A 33 3.20 -2.92 10.97
N MET A 34 3.24 -1.89 10.13
CA MET A 34 3.71 -0.55 10.52
C MET A 34 2.80 0.08 11.57
N LEU A 35 1.47 -0.09 11.45
CA LEU A 35 0.54 0.36 12.49
C LEU A 35 0.73 -0.43 13.79
N THR A 36 0.81 -1.76 13.73
CA THR A 36 0.97 -2.59 14.95
C THR A 36 2.31 -2.40 15.64
N GLY A 37 3.30 -1.87 14.92
CA GLY A 37 4.62 -1.51 15.45
C GLY A 37 4.74 -0.04 15.86
N ASP A 38 3.62 0.70 15.96
CA ASP A 38 3.56 2.12 16.29
C ASP A 38 4.44 3.02 15.39
N ALA A 39 4.74 2.56 14.16
CA ALA A 39 5.57 3.28 13.20
C ALA A 39 4.78 4.32 12.39
N ILE A 40 3.45 4.22 12.39
CA ILE A 40 2.49 5.16 11.80
C ILE A 40 1.27 5.28 12.71
N THR A 41 0.55 6.39 12.63
CA THR A 41 -0.71 6.58 13.37
C THR A 41 -1.89 5.86 12.69
N VAL A 42 -3.02 5.80 13.39
CA VAL A 42 -4.27 5.26 12.83
C VAL A 42 -4.77 6.11 11.66
N GLU A 43 -4.61 7.44 11.73
CA GLU A 43 -4.96 8.36 10.65
C GLU A 43 -4.12 8.11 9.39
N GLU A 44 -2.81 7.89 9.57
CA GLU A 44 -1.89 7.57 8.49
C GLU A 44 -2.17 6.19 7.89
N PHE A 45 -2.46 5.20 8.74
CA PHE A 45 -2.92 3.89 8.29
C PHE A 45 -4.16 4.01 7.39
N ASN A 46 -5.18 4.74 7.84
CA ASN A 46 -6.39 4.96 7.07
C ASN A 46 -6.09 5.66 5.73
N HIS A 47 -5.21 6.67 5.74
CA HIS A 47 -4.76 7.35 4.52
C HIS A 47 -4.11 6.38 3.52
N TYR A 48 -3.20 5.52 3.97
CA TYR A 48 -2.52 4.55 3.11
C TYR A 48 -3.46 3.45 2.61
N CYS A 49 -4.40 2.97 3.43
CA CYS A 49 -5.43 2.03 3.00
C CYS A 49 -6.31 2.61 1.89
N GLN A 50 -6.71 3.89 1.98
CA GLN A 50 -7.47 4.55 0.92
C GLN A 50 -6.69 4.61 -0.40
N ARG A 51 -5.39 4.93 -0.34
CA ARG A 51 -4.51 4.92 -1.52
C ARG A 51 -4.40 3.52 -2.13
N LEU A 52 -4.18 2.49 -1.31
CA LEU A 52 -4.10 1.10 -1.76
C LEU A 52 -5.40 0.65 -2.45
N LEU A 53 -6.56 1.02 -1.89
CA LEU A 53 -7.87 0.72 -2.49
C LEU A 53 -8.03 1.38 -3.86
N LYS A 54 -7.60 2.64 -4.01
CA LYS A 54 -7.65 3.36 -5.28
C LYS A 54 -6.80 2.64 -6.35
N ILE A 55 -5.57 2.28 -6.04
CA ILE A 55 -4.66 1.57 -6.95
C ILE A 55 -5.25 0.22 -7.36
N THR A 56 -5.76 -0.55 -6.38
CA THR A 56 -6.34 -1.87 -6.64
C THR A 56 -7.56 -1.79 -7.57
N ARG A 57 -8.42 -0.77 -7.41
CA ARG A 57 -9.57 -0.54 -8.29
C ARG A 57 -9.14 -0.20 -9.71
N GLN A 58 -8.20 0.74 -9.87
CA GLN A 58 -7.67 1.12 -11.19
C GLN A 58 -7.08 -0.08 -11.94
N ARG A 59 -6.39 -0.98 -11.24
CA ARG A 59 -5.83 -2.20 -11.85
C ARG A 59 -6.89 -3.21 -12.27
N LYS A 60 -8.00 -3.31 -11.53
CA LYS A 60 -9.13 -4.17 -11.90
C LYS A 60 -9.87 -3.64 -13.14
N GLU A 61 -9.93 -2.32 -13.30
CA GLU A 61 -10.57 -1.68 -14.47
C GLU A 61 -9.71 -1.77 -15.74
N ALA A 62 -8.39 -1.89 -15.60
CA ALA A 62 -7.44 -1.99 -16.71
C ALA A 62 -7.15 -3.42 -17.20
N ALA A 63 -7.65 -4.45 -16.49
CA ALA A 63 -7.46 -5.87 -16.77
C ALA A 63 -8.71 -6.49 -17.41
#